data_AF-A0AAP0ZAW2-F1
#
_entry.id   AF-A0AAP0ZAW2-F1
#
_cell.length_a   1.000
_cell.length_b   1.000
_cell.length_c   1.000
_cell.angle_alpha   90.00
_cell.angle_beta   90.00
_cell.angle_gamma   90.00
#
_symmetry.space_group_name_H-M   'P 1'
#
loop_
_entity.id
_entity.type
_entity.pdbx_description
1 polymer ?
#
loop_
_entity_poly.entity_id
_entity_poly.type
_entity_poly.pdbx_seq_one_letter_code
_entity_poly.pdbx_strand_id
1 'polypeptide(L)'
;MEKLISRCVENKRAGYRPVILTPESRVIAARQMADNVGMSEQISVQAAETFIGNNIEEIAIYDGDKIREGLARLIRTYNSRIGAIEIDKSLMIDEPRWVVNILGGN
;
A
#
# COMPACT_ATOMS: atom_id res chain seq x y z
N MET A 1 16.90 -0.11 -8.26
CA MET A 1 16.49 0.86 -7.22
C MET A 1 17.05 2.26 -7.47
N GLU A 2 18.21 2.39 -8.10
CA GLU A 2 18.76 3.69 -8.54
C GLU A 2 17.80 4.50 -9.44
N LYS A 3 17.10 3.84 -10.39
CA LYS A 3 16.03 4.47 -11.20
C LYS A 3 14.87 5.02 -10.36
N LEU A 4 14.54 4.38 -9.24
CA LEU A 4 13.46 4.84 -8.34
C LEU A 4 13.85 6.16 -7.67
N ILE A 5 15.08 6.26 -7.16
CA ILE A 5 15.59 7.48 -6.51
C ILE A 5 15.71 8.61 -7.53
N SER A 6 16.27 8.35 -8.72
CA SER A 6 16.32 9.33 -9.82
C SER A 6 14.94 9.91 -10.11
N ARG A 7 13.92 9.05 -10.19
CA ARG A 7 12.54 9.49 -10.41
C ARG A 7 11.99 10.33 -9.25
N CYS A 8 12.32 9.99 -8.01
CA CYS A 8 11.93 10.80 -6.85
C CYS A 8 12.57 12.20 -6.88
N VAL A 9 13.85 12.29 -7.28
CA VAL A 9 14.56 13.56 -7.46
C VAL A 9 13.88 14.40 -8.54
N GLU A 10 13.57 13.81 -9.70
CA GLU A 10 12.84 14.48 -10.78
C GLU A 10 11.47 15.00 -10.31
N ASN A 11 10.69 14.15 -9.63
CA ASN A 11 9.39 14.52 -9.09
C ASN A 11 9.51 15.70 -8.11
N LYS A 12 10.53 15.67 -7.25
CA LYS A 12 10.77 16.77 -6.30
C LYS A 12 11.14 18.07 -7.02
N ARG A 13 11.99 18.01 -8.07
CA ARG A 13 12.31 19.17 -8.92
C ARG A 13 11.08 19.73 -9.64
N ALA A 14 10.12 18.88 -9.98
CA ALA A 14 8.84 19.27 -10.57
C ALA A 14 7.80 19.76 -9.53
N GLY A 15 8.17 19.90 -8.25
CA GLY A 15 7.30 20.42 -7.19
C GLY A 15 6.43 19.37 -6.47
N TYR A 16 6.59 18.08 -6.79
CA TYR A 16 5.84 17.02 -6.12
C TYR A 16 6.51 16.60 -4.80
N ARG A 17 5.72 15.96 -3.92
CA ARG A 17 6.20 15.32 -2.69
C ARG A 17 6.28 13.80 -2.92
N PRO A 18 7.46 13.25 -3.27
CA PRO A 18 7.59 11.81 -3.50
C PRO A 18 7.40 11.02 -2.21
N VAL A 19 6.64 9.93 -2.31
CA VAL A 19 6.44 8.93 -1.25
C VAL A 19 6.75 7.56 -1.83
N ILE A 20 7.68 6.84 -1.21
CA ILE A 20 8.01 5.45 -1.54
C ILE A 20 7.21 4.55 -0.61
N LEU A 21 6.32 3.75 -1.19
CA LEU A 21 5.63 2.65 -0.52
C LEU A 21 6.33 1.35 -0.90
N THR A 22 6.75 0.58 0.11
CA THR A 22 7.49 -0.67 -0.06
C THR A 22 7.13 -1.62 1.08
N PRO A 23 7.33 -2.95 0.95
CA PRO A 23 7.15 -3.84 2.11
C PRO A 23 8.02 -3.41 3.29
N GLU A 24 7.55 -3.64 4.51
CA GLU A 24 8.24 -3.27 5.76
C GLU A 24 9.73 -3.67 5.75
N SER A 25 10.03 -4.91 5.33
CA SER A 25 11.39 -5.46 5.23
C SER A 25 12.36 -4.67 4.31
N ARG A 26 11.83 -3.79 3.46
CA ARG A 26 12.59 -2.97 2.50
C ARG A 26 12.64 -1.49 2.88
N VAL A 27 11.94 -1.07 3.94
CA VAL A 27 11.87 0.34 4.35
C VAL A 27 13.24 0.91 4.68
N ILE A 28 14.04 0.19 5.49
CA ILE A 28 15.39 0.63 5.88
C ILE A 28 16.28 0.82 4.64
N ALA A 29 16.26 -0.14 3.71
CA ALA A 29 17.04 -0.06 2.48
C ALA A 29 16.62 1.14 1.62
N ALA A 30 15.32 1.41 1.49
CA ALA A 30 14.81 2.54 0.74
C ALA A 30 15.18 3.89 1.40
N ARG A 31 15.17 3.99 2.74
CA ARG A 31 15.64 5.19 3.47
C ARG A 31 17.12 5.46 3.21
N GLN A 32 17.97 4.45 3.36
CA GLN A 32 19.41 4.58 3.10
C GLN A 32 19.69 5.09 1.68
N MET A 33 18.91 4.66 0.70
CA MET A 33 19.06 5.14 -0.67
C MET A 33 18.66 6.61 -0.85
N ALA A 34 17.64 7.08 -0.14
CA ALA A 34 17.31 8.49 -0.09
C ALA A 34 18.42 9.29 0.61
N ASP A 35 18.98 8.76 1.70
CA ASP A 35 20.08 9.39 2.44
C ASP A 35 21.33 9.57 1.58
N ASN A 36 21.69 8.55 0.79
CA ASN A 36 22.85 8.57 -0.09
C ASN A 36 22.83 9.71 -1.14
N VAL A 37 21.66 10.27 -1.44
CA VAL A 37 21.49 11.40 -2.37
C VAL A 37 21.11 12.71 -1.66
N GLY A 38 21.21 12.77 -0.33
CA GLY A 38 20.76 13.93 0.47
C GLY A 38 19.24 14.17 0.43
N MET A 39 18.50 13.13 0.04
CA MET A 39 17.05 13.00 -0.12
C MET A 39 16.20 12.87 1.14
N SER A 40 16.81 12.59 2.29
CA SER A 40 16.14 11.97 3.45
C SER A 40 14.90 12.70 3.95
N GLU A 41 14.96 14.02 3.97
CA GLU A 41 13.88 14.88 4.46
C GLU A 41 12.83 15.20 3.38
N GLN A 42 13.15 14.96 2.11
CA GLN A 42 12.33 15.35 0.97
C GLN A 42 11.58 14.18 0.35
N ILE A 43 12.07 12.96 0.55
CA ILE A 43 11.45 11.71 0.08
C ILE A 43 10.92 10.96 1.30
N SER A 44 9.59 10.85 1.39
CA SER A 44 8.98 10.02 2.45
C SER A 44 9.10 8.55 2.07
N VAL A 45 9.47 7.70 3.04
CA VAL A 45 9.48 6.25 2.87
C VAL A 45 8.57 5.65 3.93
N GLN A 46 7.65 4.79 3.53
CA GLN A 46 6.69 4.14 4.42
C GLN A 46 6.46 2.69 4.02
N ALA A 47 6.16 1.85 5.01
CA ALA A 47 5.70 0.51 4.76
C ALA A 47 4.32 0.54 4.12
N ALA A 48 4.13 -0.26 3.07
CA ALA A 48 2.83 -0.38 2.42
C ALA A 48 1.77 -0.89 3.41
N GLU A 49 2.16 -1.81 4.30
CA GLU A 49 1.32 -2.41 5.32
C GLU A 49 0.76 -1.36 6.28
N THR A 50 1.63 -0.54 6.88
CA THR A 50 1.20 0.56 7.77
C THR A 50 0.43 1.63 7.00
N PHE A 51 0.88 2.00 5.81
CA PHE A 51 0.19 3.01 4.99
C PHE A 51 -1.25 2.58 4.68
N ILE A 52 -1.46 1.35 4.21
CA ILE A 52 -2.78 0.82 3.91
C ILE A 52 -3.62 0.68 5.18
N GLY A 53 -3.04 0.14 6.26
CA GLY A 53 -3.72 -0.01 7.55
C GLY A 53 -4.26 1.31 8.09
N ASN A 54 -3.40 2.33 8.18
CA ASN A 54 -3.79 3.66 8.66
C ASN A 54 -4.91 4.26 7.80
N ASN A 55 -4.85 4.13 6.48
CA ASN A 55 -5.92 4.64 5.60
C ASN A 55 -7.26 3.94 5.87
N ILE A 56 -7.27 2.64 6.11
CA ILE A 56 -8.51 1.91 6.46
C ILE A 56 -9.08 2.43 7.78
N GLU A 57 -8.24 2.59 8.80
CA GLU A 57 -8.63 3.09 10.11
C GLU A 57 -9.16 4.53 10.06
N GLU A 58 -8.46 5.42 9.35
CA GLU A 58 -8.83 6.82 9.18
C GLU A 58 -10.17 6.97 8.44
N ILE A 59 -10.35 6.26 7.32
CA ILE A 59 -11.60 6.28 6.55
C ILE A 59 -12.77 5.73 7.38
N ALA A 60 -12.50 4.74 8.23
CA ALA A 60 -13.50 4.17 9.15
C ALA A 60 -13.80 5.07 10.36
N ILE A 61 -13.10 6.19 10.53
CA ILE A 61 -13.19 7.05 11.73
C ILE A 61 -12.91 6.22 12.99
N TYR A 62 -11.97 5.27 12.88
CA TYR A 62 -11.55 4.36 13.94
C TYR A 62 -12.68 3.48 14.54
N ASP A 63 -13.80 3.33 13.82
CA ASP A 63 -14.87 2.42 14.21
C ASP A 63 -14.52 0.97 13.84
N GLY A 64 -14.53 0.08 14.83
CA GLY A 64 -14.06 -1.30 14.67
C GLY A 64 -14.83 -2.12 13.63
N ASP A 65 -16.15 -1.93 13.52
CA ASP A 65 -16.97 -2.65 12.55
C ASP A 65 -16.72 -2.11 11.14
N LYS A 66 -16.60 -0.79 10.99
CA LYS A 66 -16.24 -0.15 9.71
C LYS A 66 -14.81 -0.47 9.27
N ILE A 67 -13.87 -0.64 10.19
CA ILE A 67 -12.51 -1.11 9.90
C ILE A 67 -12.57 -2.52 9.28
N ARG A 68 -13.29 -3.43 9.92
CA ARG A 68 -13.46 -4.81 9.42
C ARG A 68 -14.10 -4.81 8.03
N GLU A 69 -15.16 -4.03 7.84
CA GLU A 69 -15.82 -3.87 6.56
C GLU A 69 -14.90 -3.26 5.49
N GLY A 70 -14.09 -2.25 5.85
CA GLY A 70 -13.08 -1.65 4.98
C GLY A 70 -12.02 -2.65 4.52
N LEU A 71 -11.50 -3.47 5.45
CA LEU A 71 -10.55 -4.54 5.13
C LEU A 71 -11.16 -5.61 4.23
N ALA A 72 -12.40 -6.02 4.51
CA ALA A 72 -13.13 -6.96 3.66
C ALA A 72 -13.26 -6.44 2.22
N ARG A 73 -13.63 -5.15 2.05
CA ARG A 73 -13.73 -4.51 0.74
C ARG A 73 -12.39 -4.42 0.02
N LEU A 74 -11.31 -4.12 0.75
CA LEU A 74 -9.97 -4.09 0.18
C LEU A 74 -9.61 -5.45 -0.44
N ILE A 75 -9.77 -6.54 0.32
CA ILE A 75 -9.47 -7.90 -0.14
C ILE A 75 -10.29 -8.24 -1.38
N ARG A 76 -11.60 -8.01 -1.35
CA ARG A 76 -12.47 -8.35 -2.47
C ARG A 76 -12.19 -7.52 -3.73
N THR A 77 -11.90 -6.24 -3.55
CA THR A 77 -11.52 -5.34 -4.66
C THR A 77 -10.19 -5.75 -5.27
N TYR A 78 -9.21 -6.12 -4.45
CA TYR A 78 -7.93 -6.65 -4.92
C TYR A 78 -8.13 -7.93 -5.74
N ASN A 79 -8.83 -8.90 -5.17
CA ASN A 79 -9.15 -10.17 -5.84
C ASN A 79 -9.92 -9.98 -7.15
N SER A 80 -10.88 -9.04 -7.19
CA SER A 80 -11.60 -8.69 -8.42
C SER A 80 -10.66 -8.18 -9.51
N ARG A 81 -9.67 -7.33 -9.17
CA ARG A 81 -8.67 -6.83 -10.13
C ARG A 81 -7.75 -7.92 -10.64
N ILE A 82 -7.26 -8.80 -9.76
CA ILE A 82 -6.47 -9.99 -10.15
C ILE A 82 -7.32 -10.90 -11.06
N GLY A 83 -8.59 -11.12 -10.70
CA GLY A 83 -9.56 -11.86 -11.49
C GLY A 83 -9.75 -11.30 -12.91
N ALA A 84 -9.77 -9.98 -13.06
CA ALA A 84 -9.99 -9.31 -14.34
C ALA A 84 -8.73 -9.19 -15.22
N ILE A 85 -7.55 -9.01 -14.63
CA ILE A 85 -6.34 -8.57 -15.36
C ILE A 85 -5.27 -9.66 -15.44
N GLU A 86 -4.98 -10.33 -14.32
CA GLU A 86 -3.83 -11.23 -14.23
C GLU A 86 -4.17 -12.63 -14.75
N ILE A 87 -3.25 -13.28 -15.45
CA ILE A 87 -3.44 -14.68 -15.86
C ILE A 87 -3.28 -15.61 -14.64
N ASP A 88 -2.30 -15.32 -13.79
CA ASP A 88 -2.01 -16.09 -12.59
C ASP A 88 -2.97 -15.72 -11.45
N LYS A 89 -3.90 -16.64 -11.13
CA LYS A 89 -4.88 -16.46 -10.05
C LYS A 89 -4.33 -16.83 -8.67
N SER A 90 -3.14 -17.40 -8.56
CA SER A 90 -2.52 -17.71 -7.26
C SER A 90 -2.15 -16.45 -6.46
N LEU A 91 -2.14 -15.29 -7.12
CA LEU A 91 -1.93 -13.99 -6.50
C LEU A 91 -3.14 -13.51 -5.68
N MET A 92 -4.31 -14.13 -5.85
CA MET A 92 -5.49 -13.77 -5.06
C MET A 92 -5.27 -14.07 -3.57
N ILE A 93 -5.84 -13.22 -2.72
CA ILE A 93 -5.85 -13.41 -1.28
C ILE A 93 -7.00 -14.35 -0.93
N ASP A 94 -6.72 -15.41 -0.19
CA ASP A 94 -7.76 -16.28 0.35
C ASP A 94 -8.67 -15.48 1.28
N GLU A 95 -9.96 -15.42 0.94
CA GLU A 95 -10.93 -14.67 1.75
C GLU A 95 -11.25 -15.42 3.05
N PRO A 96 -10.93 -14.85 4.23
CA PRO A 96 -11.33 -15.46 5.49
C PRO A 96 -12.86 -15.52 5.61
N ARG A 97 -13.38 -16.50 6.35
CA ARG A 97 -14.84 -16.67 6.55
C ARG A 97 -15.56 -15.39 7.00
N TRP A 98 -14.92 -14.57 7.82
CA TRP A 98 -15.51 -13.32 8.30
C TRP A 98 -15.72 -12.27 7.19
N VAL A 99 -14.89 -12.27 6.14
CA VAL A 99 -15.06 -11.38 4.97
C VAL A 99 -16.33 -11.74 4.21
N VAL A 100 -16.53 -13.04 3.98
CA VAL A 100 -17.73 -13.57 3.33
C VAL A 100 -18.99 -13.26 4.14
N ASN A 101 -18.91 -13.37 5.47
CA ASN A 101 -20.04 -13.06 6.35
C ASN A 101 -20.42 -11.57 6.34
N ILE A 102 -19.44 -10.66 6.26
CA ILE A 102 -19.68 -9.21 6.29
C ILE A 102 -20.22 -8.70 4.95
N LEU A 103 -19.63 -9.12 3.83
CA LEU A 103 -19.96 -8.59 2.51
C LEU A 103 -20.99 -9.43 1.75
N GLY A 104 -21.40 -10.58 2.30
CA GLY A 104 -22.17 -11.59 1.59
C GLY A 104 -21.32 -12.45 0.65
N GLY A 105 -21.92 -13.54 0.17
CA GLY A 105 -21.39 -14.32 -0.94
C GLY A 105 -21.54 -13.57 -2.27
N ASN A 106 -20.62 -13.83 -3.20
CA ASN A 106 -20.75 -13.33 -4.58
C ASN A 106 -21.80 -14.12 -5.36
#